data_AF-A0AAW2U7D5-F1
#
_entry.id   AF-A0AAW2U7D5-F1
#
_cell.length_a   1.000
_cell.length_b   1.000
_cell.length_c   1.000
_cell.angle_alpha   90.00
_cell.angle_beta   90.00
_cell.angle_gamma   90.00
#
_symmetry.space_group_name_H-M   'P 1'
#
loop_
_entity.id
_entity.type
_entity.pdbx_description
1 polymer ?
#
loop_
_entity_poly.entity_id
_entity_poly.type
_entity_poly.pdbx_seq_one_letter_code
_entity_poly.pdbx_strand_id
1 'polypeptide(L)'
;MAPGSVEKFVDLALRCVQESGLNRPMMGEVVKEIEKIMELAGLNPNTESASASESYEEAKKGFNHPYTNESLFAYSGGYSPSKLEPK
;
A
#
# COMPACT_ATOMS: atom_id res chain seq x y z
N MET A 1 -16.37 19.67 -13.05
CA MET A 1 -15.20 18.97 -13.62
C MET A 1 -14.41 19.98 -14.42
N ALA A 2 -13.23 20.41 -13.95
CA ALA A 2 -12.41 21.30 -14.77
C ALA A 2 -11.97 20.57 -16.04
N PRO A 3 -11.96 21.24 -17.21
CA PRO A 3 -11.40 20.66 -18.42
C PRO A 3 -9.91 20.37 -18.19
N GLY A 4 -9.50 19.11 -18.40
CA GLY A 4 -8.10 18.68 -18.33
C GLY A 4 -7.68 17.82 -17.14
N SER A 5 -8.53 17.61 -16.11
CA SER A 5 -8.15 16.72 -14.99
C SER A 5 -7.93 15.27 -15.43
N VAL A 6 -8.77 14.78 -16.34
CA VAL A 6 -8.65 13.43 -16.92
C VAL A 6 -7.39 13.29 -17.76
N GLU A 7 -7.06 14.30 -18.56
CA GLU A 7 -5.85 14.31 -19.39
C GLU A 7 -4.58 14.24 -18.53
N LYS A 8 -4.53 14.98 -17.42
CA LYS A 8 -3.43 14.94 -16.45
C LYS A 8 -3.32 13.59 -15.74
N PHE A 9 -4.45 12.98 -15.41
CA PHE A 9 -4.48 11.64 -14.83
C PHE A 9 -3.95 10.58 -15.80
N VAL A 10 -4.38 10.63 -17.06
CA VAL A 10 -3.90 9.73 -18.11
C VAL A 10 -2.39 9.90 -18.33
N ASP A 11 -1.89 11.13 -18.37
CA ASP A 11 -0.45 11.40 -18.49
C ASP A 11 0.36 10.81 -17.30
N LEU A 12 -0.14 10.96 -16.07
CA LEU A 12 0.46 10.32 -14.89
C LEU A 12 0.46 8.80 -15.01
N ALA A 13 -0.65 8.19 -15.44
CA ALA A 13 -0.76 6.74 -15.61
C ALA A 13 0.25 6.22 -16.65
N LEU A 14 0.41 6.93 -17.78
CA LEU A 14 1.38 6.58 -18.81
C LEU A 14 2.83 6.68 -18.29
N ARG A 15 3.15 7.66 -17.44
CA ARG A 15 4.46 7.76 -16.79
C ARG A 15 4.74 6.59 -15.84
N CYS A 16 3.75 6.12 -15.10
CA CYS A 16 3.89 4.98 -14.17
C CYS A 16 4.24 3.67 -14.88
N VAL A 17 3.86 3.51 -16.15
CA VAL A 17 4.03 2.26 -16.91
C VAL A 17 5.15 2.32 -17.95
N GLN A 18 6.01 3.32 -17.91
CA GLN A 18 7.14 3.40 -18.85
C GLN A 18 8.04 2.17 -18.76
N GLU A 19 8.58 1.74 -19.91
CA GLU A 19 9.45 0.58 -20.02
C GLU A 19 10.70 0.73 -19.15
N SER A 20 11.32 1.91 -19.18
CA SER A 20 12.46 2.26 -18.33
C SER A 20 11.98 2.58 -16.91
N GLY A 21 12.45 1.80 -15.93
CA GLY A 21 12.16 2.04 -14.51
C GLY A 21 12.67 3.39 -14.01
N LEU A 22 13.73 3.95 -14.61
CA LEU A 22 14.28 5.26 -14.25
C LEU A 22 13.34 6.43 -14.58
N ASN A 23 12.41 6.23 -15.50
CA ASN A 23 11.45 7.25 -15.89
C ASN A 23 10.11 7.12 -15.15
N ARG A 24 9.92 6.03 -14.40
CA ARG A 24 8.73 5.87 -13.57
C ARG A 24 8.87 6.79 -12.36
N PRO A 25 7.85 7.59 -12.03
CA PRO A 25 7.87 8.44 -10.85
C PRO A 25 7.93 7.59 -9.58
N MET A 26 8.56 8.13 -8.53
CA MET A 26 8.45 7.54 -7.21
C MET A 26 6.99 7.61 -6.73
N MET A 27 6.53 6.63 -5.96
CA MET A 27 5.14 6.62 -5.49
C MET A 27 4.76 7.87 -4.68
N GLY A 28 5.72 8.49 -3.97
CA GLY A 28 5.48 9.78 -3.31
C GLY A 28 5.19 10.93 -4.28
N GLU A 29 5.76 10.91 -5.49
CA GLU A 29 5.44 11.88 -6.56
C GLU A 29 4.10 11.58 -7.22
N VAL A 30 3.77 10.29 -7.36
CA VAL A 30 2.47 9.84 -7.88
C VAL A 30 1.33 10.34 -7.00
N VAL A 31 1.42 10.15 -5.69
CA VAL A 31 0.37 10.60 -4.75
C VAL A 31 0.19 12.12 -4.81
N LYS A 32 1.27 12.89 -4.82
CA LYS A 32 1.22 14.36 -4.94
C LYS A 32 0.53 14.84 -6.22
N GLU A 33 0.82 14.21 -7.36
CA GLU A 33 0.14 14.56 -8.62
C GLU A 33 -1.34 14.14 -8.60
N ILE A 34 -1.69 13.01 -7.98
CA ILE A 34 -3.10 12.61 -7.81
C ILE A 34 -3.87 13.64 -6.96
N GLU A 35 -3.33 14.06 -5.82
CA GLU A 35 -3.93 15.08 -4.95
C GLU A 35 -4.20 16.37 -5.72
N LYS A 36 -3.21 16.84 -6.48
CA LYS A 36 -3.32 18.02 -7.35
C LYS A 36 -4.38 17.84 -8.45
N ILE A 37 -4.50 16.66 -9.05
CA ILE A 37 -5.53 16.39 -10.07
C ILE A 37 -6.92 16.38 -9.44
N MET A 38 -7.06 15.85 -8.22
CA MET A 38 -8.32 15.88 -7.47
C MET A 38 -8.75 17.32 -7.18
N GLU A 39 -7.83 18.17 -6.71
CA GLU A 39 -8.08 19.60 -6.50
C GLU A 39 -8.53 20.30 -7.79
N LEU A 40 -7.83 20.05 -8.91
CA LEU A 40 -8.21 20.58 -10.22
C LEU A 40 -9.59 20.09 -10.67
N ALA A 41 -9.96 18.85 -10.35
CA ALA A 41 -11.28 18.31 -10.66
C ALA A 41 -12.41 18.92 -9.80
N GLY A 42 -12.06 19.68 -8.75
CA GLY A 42 -12.99 20.21 -7.75
C GLY A 42 -13.34 19.20 -6.66
N LEU A 43 -12.53 18.16 -6.49
CA LEU A 43 -12.65 17.16 -5.42
C LEU A 43 -11.76 17.57 -4.25
N ASN A 44 -12.19 17.27 -3.02
CA ASN A 44 -11.37 17.47 -1.84
C ASN A 44 -10.57 16.17 -1.56
N PRO A 45 -9.24 16.17 -1.65
CA PRO A 45 -8.45 14.96 -1.39
C PRO A 45 -8.52 14.50 0.08
N ASN A 46 -8.96 15.35 1.00
CA ASN A 46 -9.00 15.06 2.43
C ASN A 46 -10.36 14.48 2.90
N THR A 47 -11.36 14.33 2.03
CA THR A 47 -12.70 13.88 2.45
C THR A 47 -12.82 12.38 2.70
N GLU A 48 -11.93 11.54 2.13
CA GLU A 48 -12.00 10.08 2.31
C GLU A 48 -11.07 9.54 3.42
N SER A 49 -10.34 10.39 4.13
CA SER A 49 -9.48 9.96 5.26
C SER A 49 -10.25 9.63 6.54
N ALA A 50 -11.58 9.62 6.51
CA ALA A 50 -12.38 9.05 7.59
C ALA A 50 -12.17 7.53 7.58
N SER A 51 -11.19 7.05 8.34
CA SER A 51 -11.05 5.63 8.68
C SER A 51 -12.40 5.14 9.19
N ALA A 52 -13.14 4.41 8.35
CA ALA A 52 -14.24 3.58 8.79
C ALA A 52 -13.61 2.43 9.60
N SER A 53 -13.25 2.73 10.86
CA SER A 53 -12.95 1.73 11.87
C SER A 53 -14.27 1.08 12.25
N GLU A 54 -14.79 0.22 11.38
CA GLU A 54 -15.85 -0.71 11.75
C GLU A 54 -15.24 -1.67 12.79
N SER A 55 -15.44 -1.39 14.08
CA SER A 55 -15.16 -2.36 15.13
C SER A 55 -16.22 -3.46 15.01
N TYR A 56 -15.89 -4.58 14.37
CA TYR A 56 -16.71 -5.76 14.54
C TYR A 56 -16.58 -6.20 16.00
N GLU A 57 -17.69 -6.16 16.72
CA GLU A 57 -17.78 -6.85 17.99
C GLU A 57 -17.77 -8.34 17.67
N GLU A 58 -16.59 -8.95 17.69
CA GLU A 58 -16.46 -10.40 17.66
C GLU A 58 -17.00 -10.96 18.96
N ALA A 59 -18.21 -11.51 18.88
CA ALA A 59 -18.73 -12.39 19.91
C ALA A 59 -17.72 -13.53 20.10
N LYS A 60 -16.93 -13.43 21.17
CA LYS A 60 -15.93 -14.41 21.59
C LYS A 60 -16.54 -15.81 21.63
N LYS A 61 -16.32 -16.58 20.57
CA LYS A 61 -16.51 -18.03 20.60
C LYS A 61 -15.32 -18.71 19.93
N GLY A 62 -14.23 -18.77 20.68
CA GLY A 62 -13.18 -19.78 20.58
C GLY A 62 -12.71 -20.11 19.17
N PHE A 63 -12.06 -19.17 18.50
CA PHE A 63 -11.26 -19.47 17.31
C PHE A 63 -9.78 -19.35 17.69
N ASN A 64 -9.11 -20.48 17.85
CA ASN A 64 -7.64 -20.51 17.98
C ASN A 64 -7.06 -20.05 16.64
N HIS A 65 -6.58 -18.80 16.60
CA HIS A 65 -5.93 -18.25 15.42
C HIS A 65 -4.63 -19.03 15.14
N PRO A 66 -4.39 -19.55 13.93
CA PRO A 66 -3.26 -20.45 13.64
C PRO A 66 -1.86 -19.81 13.77
N TYR A 67 -1.79 -18.50 14.05
CA TYR A 67 -0.55 -17.73 14.21
C TYR A 67 -0.36 -17.16 15.64
N THR A 68 -0.90 -17.80 16.68
CA THR A 68 -0.48 -17.48 18.06
C THR A 68 0.95 -17.94 18.32
N ASN A 69 1.68 -17.13 19.08
CA ASN A 69 3.10 -17.27 19.43
C ASN A 69 3.45 -18.63 20.06
N GLU A 70 2.50 -19.34 20.64
CA GLU A 70 2.67 -20.71 21.15
C GLU A 70 2.89 -21.76 20.04
N SER A 71 2.46 -21.47 18.81
CA SER A 71 2.65 -22.30 17.60
C SER A 71 4.12 -22.33 17.10
N LEU A 72 4.90 -21.30 17.43
CA LEU A 72 6.27 -21.12 16.92
C LEU A 72 7.26 -22.19 17.43
N PHE A 73 7.00 -22.79 18.59
CA PHE A 73 7.88 -23.82 19.18
C PHE A 73 7.66 -25.23 18.60
N ALA A 74 6.60 -25.43 17.80
CA ALA A 74 6.26 -26.75 17.26
C ALA A 74 7.12 -27.15 16.03
N TYR A 75 7.82 -26.20 15.40
CA TYR A 75 8.67 -26.49 14.24
C TYR A 75 10.15 -26.56 14.65
N SER A 76 10.53 -27.59 15.42
CA SER A 76 11.94 -27.99 15.57
C SER A 76 12.44 -28.68 14.28
N GLY A 77 12.42 -27.93 13.16
CA GLY A 77 13.10 -28.29 11.93
C GLY A 77 14.47 -27.64 11.93
N GLY A 78 15.52 -28.41 12.22
CA GLY A 78 16.88 -27.93 12.38
C GLY A 78 17.37 -27.15 11.15
N TYR A 79 17.58 -25.84 11.33
CA TYR A 79 18.33 -25.01 10.39
C TYR A 79 19.72 -24.74 10.97
N SER A 80 20.74 -25.25 10.28
CA SER A 80 22.14 -24.89 10.53
C SER A 80 22.38 -23.48 10.00
N PRO A 81 22.82 -22.51 10.82
CA PRO A 81 23.13 -21.17 10.34
C PRO A 81 24.46 -21.20 9.60
N SER A 82 24.41 -21.14 8.26
CA SER A 82 25.60 -20.88 7.44
C SER A 82 26.16 -19.50 7.81
N LYS A 83 27.36 -19.45 8.42
CA LYS A 83 28.10 -18.20 8.61
C LYS A 83 28.39 -17.58 7.24
N LEU A 84 27.83 -16.41 6.99
CA LEU A 84 28.26 -15.53 5.90
C LEU A 84 29.15 -14.44 6.51
N GLU A 85 30.46 -14.51 6.24
CA GLU A 85 31.40 -13.42 6.52
C GLU A 85 31.48 -12.48 5.28
N PRO A 86 31.31 -11.16 5.45
CA PRO A 86 31.55 -10.18 4.39
C PRO A 86 33.05 -9.93 4.17
N LYS A 87 33.46 -9.73 2.90
CA LYS A 87 34.82 -9.39 2.47
C LYS A 87 35.02 -7.89 2.35
#